data_AF-A0A255E061-F1
#
_entry.id   AF-A0A255E061-F1
#
_cell.length_a   1.000
_cell.length_b   1.000
_cell.length_c   1.000
_cell.angle_alpha   90.00
_cell.angle_beta   90.00
_cell.angle_gamma   90.00
#
_symmetry.space_group_name_H-M   'P 1'
#
loop_
_entity.id
_entity.type
_entity.pdbx_description
1 polymer ?
#
loop_
_entity_poly.entity_id
_entity_poly.type
_entity_poly.pdbx_seq_one_letter_code
_entity_poly.pdbx_strand_id
1 'polypeptide(L)' 'MTVIVTLPDGENDDYMRFGDSYVKHHDGSLDVIRRGEGKPHRYESGQWTDVVGDEKAWKKPRLWG' A
#
# COMPACT_ATOMS: atom_id res chain seq x y z
N MET A 1 7.43 8.19 -5.78
CA MET A 1 6.16 8.27 -6.52
C MET A 1 5.07 8.74 -5.55
N THR A 2 3.87 9.08 -6.05
CA THR A 2 2.63 9.22 -5.26
C THR A 2 1.97 7.85 -5.14
N VAL A 3 1.36 7.53 -3.99
CA VAL A 3 0.51 6.34 -3.86
C VAL A 3 -0.95 6.76 -4.04
N ILE A 4 -1.71 6.03 -4.86
CA ILE A 4 -3.13 6.26 -5.13
C ILE A 4 -3.84 4.95 -4.86
N VAL A 5 -4.79 4.94 -3.92
CA VAL A 5 -5.60 3.78 -3.58
C VAL A 5 -7.00 3.99 -4.15
N THR A 6 -7.47 3.07 -4.98
CA THR A 6 -8.85 3.08 -5.49
C THR A 6 -9.76 2.32 -4.56
N LEU A 7 -10.84 2.96 -4.14
CA LEU A 7 -11.85 2.43 -3.24
C LEU A 7 -12.93 1.64 -4.02
N PRO A 8 -13.77 0.84 -3.34
CA PRO A 8 -14.80 0.03 -4.00
C PRO A 8 -15.89 0.80 -4.72
N ASP A 9 -16.12 2.05 -4.32
CA ASP A 9 -17.04 2.99 -4.95
C ASP A 9 -16.43 3.73 -6.16
N GLY A 10 -15.13 3.50 -6.42
CA GLY A 10 -14.38 4.17 -7.48
C GLY A 10 -13.77 5.51 -7.06
N GLU A 11 -13.91 5.92 -5.80
CA GLU A 11 -13.16 7.05 -5.25
C GLU A 11 -11.68 6.69 -5.10
N ASN A 12 -10.82 7.72 -4.97
CA ASN A 12 -9.39 7.53 -4.79
C ASN A 12 -8.89 8.27 -3.55
N ASP A 13 -8.12 7.56 -2.74
CA ASP A 13 -7.31 8.14 -1.66
C ASP A 13 -5.89 8.40 -2.17
N ASP A 14 -5.54 9.69 -2.28
CA ASP A 14 -4.26 10.14 -2.81
C ASP A 14 -3.25 10.46 -1.71
N TYR A 15 -2.13 9.75 -1.72
CA TYR A 15 -1.00 9.91 -0.81
C TYR A 15 0.16 10.61 -1.52
N MET A 16 0.05 11.94 -1.60
CA MET A 16 0.89 12.81 -2.44
C MET A 16 2.28 13.13 -1.87
N ARG A 17 2.77 12.41 -0.86
CA ARG A 17 4.10 12.67 -0.30
C ARG A 17 5.16 11.81 -0.96
N PHE A 18 6.27 12.46 -1.32
CA PHE A 18 7.42 11.76 -1.86
C PHE A 18 8.02 10.78 -0.84
N GLY A 19 8.06 9.51 -1.23
CA GLY A 19 8.57 8.41 -0.40
C GLY A 19 7.49 7.64 0.33
N ASP A 20 6.21 7.97 0.10
CA ASP A 20 5.11 7.09 0.48
C ASP A 20 5.18 5.81 -0.38
N SER A 21 4.85 4.69 0.25
CA SER A 21 4.88 3.37 -0.38
C SER A 21 3.73 2.53 0.16
N TYR A 22 3.38 1.46 -0.53
CA TYR A 22 2.34 0.53 -0.06
C TYR A 22 2.85 -0.90 0.05
N VAL A 23 2.15 -1.72 0.84
CA VAL A 23 2.37 -3.15 0.98
C VAL A 23 1.03 -3.86 0.83
N LYS A 24 0.93 -4.73 -0.16
CA LYS A 24 -0.18 -5.68 -0.29
C LYS A 24 0.09 -6.89 0.59
N HIS A 25 -0.88 -7.24 1.44
CA HIS A 25 -0.79 -8.39 2.31
C HIS A 25 -1.54 -9.59 1.70
N HIS A 26 -1.11 -10.79 2.08
CA HIS A 26 -1.72 -12.03 1.62
C HIS A 26 -3.15 -12.24 2.14
N ASP A 27 -3.54 -11.55 3.23
CA ASP A 27 -4.89 -11.55 3.78
C ASP A 27 -5.86 -10.63 3.01
N GLY A 28 -5.37 -9.94 1.96
CA GLY A 28 -6.15 -8.99 1.16
C GLY A 28 -6.16 -7.57 1.73
N SER A 29 -5.51 -7.31 2.86
CA SER A 29 -5.32 -5.96 3.38
C SER A 29 -4.20 -5.21 2.63
N LEU A 30 -4.27 -3.88 2.70
CA LEU A 30 -3.27 -2.97 2.12
C LEU A 30 -2.81 -2.00 3.19
N ASP A 31 -1.50 -1.90 3.38
CA ASP A 31 -0.89 -0.88 4.23
C ASP A 31 -0.20 0.18 3.39
N VAL A 32 -0.59 1.44 3.54
CA VAL A 32 0.12 2.59 3.00
C VAL A 32 1.05 3.17 4.07
N ILE A 33 2.35 3.11 3.80
CA ILE A 33 3.41 3.62 4.66
C ILE A 33 3.68 5.06 4.26
N ARG A 34 3.18 5.99 5.08
CA ARG A 34 3.42 7.43 4.91
C ARG A 34 4.75 7.84 5.52
N ARG A 35 5.56 8.58 4.76
CA ARG A 35 6.85 9.07 5.25
C ARG A 35 6.65 10.13 6.33
N GLY A 36 7.20 9.86 7.51
CA GLY A 36 7.12 10.75 8.68
C GLY A 36 5.94 10.45 9.60
N GLU A 37 5.14 9.44 9.30
CA GLU A 37 4.11 8.94 10.20
C GLU A 37 4.55 7.67 10.92
N GLY A 38 4.19 7.58 12.20
CA GLY A 38 4.59 6.46 13.05
C GLY A 38 3.80 5.16 12.80
N LYS A 39 2.68 5.23 12.06
CA LYS A 39 1.84 4.08 11.75
C LYS A 39 1.42 4.10 10.28
N PRO A 40 1.42 2.94 9.60
CA PRO A 40 0.83 2.83 8.28
C PRO A 40 -0.69 3.06 8.34
N HIS A 41 -1.24 3.55 7.23
CA HIS A 41 -2.67 3.59 7.02
C HIS A 41 -3.11 2.24 6.44
N ARG A 42 -4.00 1.53 7.15
CA ARG A 42 -4.43 0.18 6.79
C ARG A 42 -5.82 0.20 6.18
N TYR A 43 -5.96 -0.47 5.04
CA TYR A 43 -7.23 -0.83 4.43
C TYR A 43 -7.44 -2.33 4.60
N GLU A 44 -8.56 -2.74 5.17
CA GLU A 44 -8.92 -4.15 5.23
C GLU A 44 -9.34 -4.68 3.85
N SER A 45 -9.38 -6.00 3.73
CA SER A 45 -9.90 -6.66 2.54
C SER A 45 -11.32 -6.15 2.22
N GLY A 46 -11.50 -5.65 1.00
CA GLY A 46 -12.76 -5.08 0.53
C GLY A 46 -12.94 -3.58 0.84
N GLN A 47 -11.99 -2.93 1.53
CA GLN A 47 -11.97 -1.47 1.64
C GLN A 47 -11.21 -0.78 0.50
N TRP A 48 -10.60 -1.56 -0.41
CA TRP A 48 -9.86 -1.07 -1.56
C TRP A 48 -9.98 -2.07 -2.71
N THR A 49 -9.75 -1.62 -3.94
CA THR A 49 -9.86 -2.43 -5.17
C THR A 49 -8.58 -2.43 -5.99
N ASP A 50 -7.91 -1.29 -6.10
CA ASP A 50 -6.63 -1.17 -6.78
C ASP A 50 -5.71 -0.18 -6.05
N VAL A 51 -4.42 -0.25 -6.35
CA VAL A 51 -3.43 0.69 -5.85
C VAL A 51 -2.31 0.88 -6.86
N VAL A 52 -1.97 2.15 -7.10
CA VAL A 52 -0.87 2.57 -7.98
C VAL A 52 0.15 3.34 -7.15
N GLY A 53 1.44 3.06 -7.36
CA GLY A 53 2.51 3.75 -6.66
C GLY A 53 3.72 2.86 -6.38
N ASP A 54 4.53 3.27 -5.41
CA ASP A 54 5.72 2.52 -5.00
C ASP A 54 5.32 1.35 -4.09
N GLU A 55 5.32 0.13 -4.64
CA GLU A 55 5.18 -1.08 -3.82
C GLU A 55 6.47 -1.32 -3.06
N LYS A 56 6.40 -1.38 -1.73
CA LYS A 56 7.51 -1.81 -0.89
C LYS A 56 7.63 -3.32 -1.03
N ALA A 57 8.43 -3.75 -2.01
CA ALA A 57 8.68 -5.15 -2.27
C ALA A 57 9.11 -5.86 -0.98
N TRP A 58 8.24 -6.73 -0.44
CA TRP A 58 8.66 -7.72 0.53
C TRP A 58 9.63 -8.61 -0.23
N LYS A 59 10.94 -8.44 -0.02
CA LYS A 59 11.93 -9.39 -0.50
C LYS A 59 11.52 -10.74 0.10
N LYS A 60 10.87 -11.60 -0.67
CA LYS A 60 10.74 -13.03 -0.32
C LYS A 60 12.15 -13.45 0.11
N PRO A 61 12.36 -14.02 1.31
CA PRO A 61 13.67 -14.54 1.65
C PRO A 61 14.01 -15.52 0.53
N ARG A 62 15.01 -15.19 -0.28
CA ARG A 62 15.58 -16.15 -1.21
C ARG A 62 16.20 -17.21 -0.30
N LEU A 63 15.45 -18.28 -0.06
CA LEU A 63 15.98 -19.53 0.46
C LEU A 63 16.99 -20.00 -0.59
N TRP A 64 18.25 -19.58 -0.41
CA TRP A 64 19.39 -20.21 -1.05
C TRP A 64 19.48 -21.61 -0.44
N GLY A 65 19.33 -22.62 -1.29
CA GLY A 65 19.71 -24.00 -0.99
C GLY A 65 21.21 -24.20 -1.01
#